data_AF-A0A529UY61-F1
#
_entry.id   AF-A0A529UY61-F1
#
_cell.length_a   1.000
_cell.length_b   1.000
_cell.length_c   1.000
_cell.angle_alpha   90.00
_cell.angle_beta   90.00
_cell.angle_gamma   90.00
#
_symmetry.space_group_name_H-M   'P 1'
#
loop_
_entity.id
_entity.type
_entity.pdbx_description
1 polymer ?
#
loop_
_entity_poly.entity_id
_entity_poly.type
_entity_poly.pdbx_seq_one_letter_code
_entity_poly.pdbx_strand_id
1 'polypeptide(L)'
;MTTGEITETSQTVAAGQLRAIIERIERLNEEAKAIGDDKKDIFAEARGTGFDTKAIKQLIRLRAMDPTKRQEEESILDLYKAAMGMV
;
A
#
# COMPACT_ATOMS: atom_id res chain seq x y z
N MET A 1 -9.33 49.69 -7.18
CA MET A 1 -8.83 48.39 -6.72
C MET A 1 -7.35 48.57 -6.42
N THR A 2 -7.00 48.61 -5.13
CA THR A 2 -5.64 48.91 -4.66
C THR A 2 -4.86 47.59 -4.56
N THR A 3 -3.57 47.59 -4.87
CA THR A 3 -2.68 46.41 -4.86
C THR A 3 -2.76 45.53 -3.59
N GLY A 4 -3.11 46.10 -2.43
CA GLY A 4 -3.33 45.35 -1.18
C GLY A 4 -4.53 44.40 -1.23
N GLU A 5 -5.65 44.81 -1.82
CA GLU A 5 -6.90 44.05 -1.88
C GLU A 5 -6.80 42.82 -2.79
N ILE A 6 -5.99 42.93 -3.85
CA ILE A 6 -5.70 41.85 -4.81
C ILE A 6 -4.80 40.76 -4.16
N THR A 7 -3.91 41.19 -3.27
CA THR A 7 -2.96 40.29 -2.57
C THR A 7 -3.68 39.48 -1.48
N GLU A 8 -4.54 40.12 -0.68
CA GLU A 8 -5.37 39.44 0.33
C GLU A 8 -6.35 38.45 -0.30
N THR A 9 -6.99 38.81 -1.41
CA THR A 9 -7.88 37.90 -2.15
C THR A 9 -7.10 36.70 -2.71
N SER A 10 -5.88 36.90 -3.21
CA SER A 10 -5.05 35.79 -3.71
C SER A 10 -4.58 34.86 -2.59
N GLN A 11 -4.25 35.40 -1.40
CA GLN A 11 -3.88 34.62 -0.23
C GLN A 11 -5.06 33.78 0.31
N THR A 12 -6.28 34.33 0.32
CA THR A 12 -7.46 33.57 0.76
C THR A 12 -7.83 32.45 -0.21
N VAL A 13 -7.69 32.68 -1.53
CA VAL A 13 -7.88 31.62 -2.54
C VAL A 13 -6.83 30.51 -2.40
N ALA A 14 -5.55 30.86 -2.21
CA ALA A 14 -4.48 29.88 -2.00
C ALA A 14 -4.68 29.07 -0.71
N ALA A 15 -5.11 29.72 0.38
CA ALA A 15 -5.44 29.04 1.64
C ALA A 15 -6.64 28.09 1.49
N GLY A 16 -7.65 28.46 0.71
CA GLY A 16 -8.80 27.61 0.41
C GLY A 16 -8.43 26.36 -0.39
N GLN A 17 -7.57 26.50 -1.41
CA GLN A 17 -7.07 25.36 -2.19
C GLN A 17 -6.23 24.41 -1.34
N LEU A 18 -5.35 24.95 -0.49
CA LEU A 18 -4.53 24.14 0.42
C LEU A 18 -5.42 23.37 1.41
N ARG A 19 -6.44 24.01 1.99
CA ARG A 19 -7.40 23.33 2.88
C ARG A 19 -8.12 22.17 2.17
N ALA A 20 -8.61 22.40 0.95
CA ALA A 20 -9.29 21.34 0.18
C ALA A 20 -8.37 20.15 -0.15
N ILE A 21 -7.07 20.39 -0.38
CA ILE A 21 -6.08 19.32 -0.59
C ILE A 21 -5.88 18.53 0.71
N ILE A 22 -5.70 19.22 1.85
CA ILE A 22 -5.50 18.59 3.15
C ILE A 22 -6.69 17.71 3.52
N GLU A 23 -7.91 18.25 3.45
CA GLU A 23 -9.14 17.52 3.80
C GLU A 23 -9.31 16.25 2.95
N ARG A 24 -8.96 16.31 1.66
CA ARG A 24 -8.97 15.13 0.77
C ARG A 24 -7.95 14.08 1.18
N ILE A 25 -6.76 14.49 1.60
CA ILE A 25 -5.71 13.57 2.06
C ILE A 25 -6.09 12.96 3.41
N GLU A 26 -6.62 13.74 4.34
CA GLU A 26 -7.08 13.25 5.65
C GLU A 26 -8.17 12.19 5.50
N ARG A 27 -9.15 12.42 4.64
CA ARG A 27 -10.17 11.41 4.33
C ARG A 27 -9.55 10.12 3.76
N LEU A 28 -8.62 10.23 2.82
CA LEU A 28 -7.92 9.05 2.28
C LEU A 28 -7.10 8.32 3.36
N ASN A 29 -6.52 9.04 4.32
CA ASN A 29 -5.79 8.44 5.44
C ASN A 29 -6.71 7.69 6.39
N GLU A 30 -7.90 8.22 6.67
CA GLU A 30 -8.93 7.55 7.45
C GLU A 30 -9.42 6.27 6.76
N GLU A 31 -9.71 6.33 5.46
CA GLU A 31 -10.08 5.18 4.64
C GLU A 31 -8.95 4.12 4.63
N ALA A 32 -7.70 4.53 4.44
CA ALA A 32 -6.54 3.64 4.45
C ALA A 32 -6.35 2.99 5.83
N LYS A 33 -6.62 3.71 6.92
CA LYS A 33 -6.58 3.18 8.28
C LYS A 33 -7.66 2.11 8.47
N ALA A 34 -8.91 2.39 8.09
CA ALA A 34 -10.01 1.43 8.18
C ALA A 34 -9.68 0.14 7.40
N ILE A 35 -9.22 0.25 6.15
CA ILE A 35 -8.78 -0.90 5.34
C ILE A 35 -7.62 -1.64 6.02
N GLY A 36 -6.71 -0.91 6.66
CA GLY A 36 -5.59 -1.48 7.41
C GLY A 36 -6.04 -2.30 8.61
N ASP A 37 -7.05 -1.83 9.34
CA ASP A 37 -7.62 -2.51 10.50
C ASP A 37 -8.43 -3.75 10.05
N ASP A 38 -9.25 -3.66 9.01
CA ASP A 38 -9.95 -4.81 8.42
C ASP A 38 -8.96 -5.93 8.00
N LYS A 39 -7.84 -5.55 7.37
CA LYS A 39 -6.79 -6.51 6.99
C LYS A 39 -6.18 -7.19 8.22
N LYS A 40 -5.99 -6.47 9.33
CA LYS A 40 -5.44 -7.07 10.56
C LYS A 40 -6.41 -8.11 11.13
N ASP A 41 -7.70 -7.82 11.12
CA ASP A 41 -8.72 -8.74 11.62
C ASP A 41 -8.77 -10.03 10.79
N ILE A 42 -8.69 -9.92 9.45
CA ILE A 42 -8.58 -11.09 8.56
C ILE A 42 -7.31 -11.91 8.86
N PHE A 43 -6.17 -11.26 9.07
CA PHE A 43 -4.94 -11.98 9.45
C PHE A 43 -5.03 -12.61 10.85
N ALA A 44 -5.76 -11.98 11.78
CA ALA A 44 -5.99 -12.52 13.12
C ALA A 44 -6.89 -13.76 13.05
N GLU A 45 -7.96 -13.73 12.25
CA GLU A 45 -8.84 -14.88 11.97
C GLU A 45 -8.05 -16.03 11.33
N ALA A 46 -7.24 -15.74 10.32
CA ALA A 46 -6.38 -16.74 9.67
C ALA A 46 -5.43 -17.39 10.69
N ARG A 47 -4.88 -16.62 11.63
CA ARG A 47 -4.05 -17.18 12.71
C ARG A 47 -4.86 -18.04 13.68
N GLY A 48 -6.06 -17.58 14.08
CA GLY A 48 -6.94 -18.32 14.99
C GLY A 48 -7.44 -19.64 14.42
N THR A 49 -7.56 -19.74 13.10
CA THR A 49 -7.91 -20.95 12.36
C THR A 49 -6.72 -21.87 12.07
N GLY A 50 -5.49 -21.44 12.41
CA GLY A 50 -4.28 -22.26 12.31
C GLY A 50 -3.41 -22.02 11.07
N PHE A 51 -3.70 -21.02 10.25
CA PHE A 51 -2.85 -20.68 9.11
C PHE A 51 -1.62 -19.84 9.50
N ASP A 52 -0.50 -20.07 8.81
CA ASP A 52 0.67 -19.20 8.91
C ASP A 52 0.45 -17.89 8.12
N THR A 53 0.21 -16.81 8.86
CA THR A 53 0.07 -15.46 8.30
C THR A 53 1.28 -14.97 7.50
N LYS A 54 2.51 -15.46 7.75
CA LYS A 54 3.70 -15.13 6.93
C LYS A 54 3.62 -15.79 5.57
N ALA A 55 3.26 -17.08 5.52
CA ALA A 55 3.06 -17.82 4.28
C ALA A 55 1.94 -17.18 3.43
N ILE A 56 0.83 -16.78 4.06
CA ILE A 56 -0.26 -16.07 3.35
C ILE A 56 0.24 -14.76 2.73
N LYS A 57 1.00 -13.94 3.47
CA LYS A 57 1.55 -12.69 2.92
C LYS A 57 2.47 -12.93 1.74
N GLN A 58 3.31 -13.96 1.81
CA GLN A 58 4.16 -14.36 0.69
C GLN A 58 3.31 -14.79 -0.52
N LEU A 59 2.26 -15.58 -0.31
CA LEU A 59 1.36 -16.01 -1.37
C LEU A 59 0.63 -14.84 -2.02
N ILE A 60 0.17 -13.85 -1.24
CA ILE A 60 -0.44 -12.62 -1.79
C ILE A 60 0.57 -11.88 -2.67
N ARG A 61 1.82 -11.74 -2.23
CA ARG A 61 2.89 -11.10 -3.03
C ARG A 61 3.14 -11.85 -4.33
N LEU A 62 3.29 -13.18 -4.26
CA LEU A 62 3.48 -14.02 -5.44
C LEU A 62 2.31 -13.88 -6.42
N ARG A 63 1.06 -13.88 -5.93
CA ARG A 63 -0.15 -13.72 -6.75
C ARG A 63 -0.26 -12.34 -7.41
N ALA A 64 0.32 -11.31 -6.82
CA ALA A 64 0.36 -9.97 -7.38
C ALA A 64 1.46 -9.76 -8.44
N MET A 65 2.46 -10.65 -8.49
CA MET A 65 3.53 -10.60 -9.49
C MET A 65 3.05 -11.07 -10.87
N ASP A 66 3.66 -10.52 -11.91
CA ASP A 66 3.49 -10.99 -13.28
C ASP A 66 3.88 -12.49 -13.39
N PRO A 67 3.05 -13.35 -14.02
CA PRO A 67 3.31 -14.78 -14.09
C PRO A 67 4.63 -15.14 -14.76
N THR A 68 5.03 -14.40 -15.79
CA THR A 68 6.27 -14.65 -16.54
C THR A 68 7.47 -14.33 -15.66
N LYS A 69 7.47 -13.16 -15.02
CA LYS A 69 8.52 -12.77 -14.07
C LYS A 69 8.62 -13.73 -12.89
N ARG A 70 7.48 -14.21 -12.36
CA ARG A 70 7.46 -15.21 -11.30
C ARG A 70 8.16 -16.50 -11.74
N GLN A 71 7.83 -16.99 -12.92
CA GLN A 71 8.43 -18.21 -13.47
C GLN A 71 9.95 -18.06 -13.69
N GLU A 72 10.39 -16.91 -14.19
CA GLU A 72 11.81 -16.60 -14.34
C GLU A 72 12.54 -16.59 -12.99
N GLU A 73 11.99 -15.90 -11.99
CA GLU A 73 12.54 -15.85 -10.63
C GLU A 73 12.60 -17.25 -9.98
N GLU A 74 11.53 -18.04 -10.10
CA GLU A 74 11.46 -19.42 -9.60
C GLU A 74 12.51 -20.32 -10.27
N SER A 75 12.69 -20.21 -11.58
CA SER A 75 13.67 -20.99 -12.33
C SER A 75 15.11 -20.70 -11.87
N ILE A 76 15.43 -19.42 -11.61
CA ILE A 76 16.74 -19.02 -11.08
C ILE A 76 16.93 -19.54 -9.65
N LEU A 77 15.89 -19.44 -8.81
CA LEU A 77 15.92 -19.94 -7.45
C LEU A 77 16.18 -21.45 -7.40
N ASP A 78 15.50 -22.20 -8.25
CA ASP A 78 15.65 -23.66 -8.31
C ASP A 78 17.04 -24.07 -8.82
N LEU A 79 17.62 -23.34 -9.77
CA LEU A 79 19.02 -23.52 -10.17
C LEU A 79 19.98 -23.33 -8.98
N TYR A 80 19.79 -22.28 -8.18
CA TYR A 80 20.63 -22.02 -7.02
C TYR A 80 20.43 -23.04 -5.89
N LYS A 81 19.20 -23.46 -5.63
CA LYS A 81 18.90 -24.55 -4.68
C LYS A 81 19.60 -25.84 -5.08
N ALA A 82 19.52 -26.22 -6.36
CA ALA A 82 20.20 -27.40 -6.87
C ALA A 82 21.72 -27.30 -6.71
N ALA A 83 22.31 -26.14 -7.01
CA ALA A 83 23.74 -25.90 -6.82
C ALA A 83 24.18 -25.97 -5.35
N MET A 84 23.29 -25.65 -4.41
CA MET A 84 23.53 -25.74 -2.96
C MET A 84 23.13 -27.09 -2.35
N GLY A 85 22.63 -28.05 -3.13
CA GLY A 85 22.14 -29.33 -2.62
C GLY A 85 20.86 -29.23 -1.80
N MET A 86 20.09 -28.16 -1.97
CA MET A 86 18.80 -27.92 -1.32
C MET A 86 17.65 -28.40 -2.23
N VAL A 87 17.55 -29.71 -2.47
CA VAL A 87 16.49 -30.34 -3.29
C VAL A 87 15.58 -31.22 -2.46
#